data_AF-A0A950J030-F1
#
_entry.id   AF-A0A950J030-F1
#
_cell.length_a   1.000
_cell.length_b   1.000
_cell.length_c   1.000
_cell.angle_alpha   90.00
_cell.angle_beta   90.00
_cell.angle_gamma   90.00
#
_symmetry.space_group_name_H-M   'P 1'
#
loop_
_entity.id
_entity.type
_entity.pdbx_description
1 polymer ?
#
loop_
_entity_poly.entity_id
_entity_poly.type
_entity_poly.pdbx_seq_one_letter_code
_entity_poly.pdbx_strand_id
1 'polypeptide(L)'
;MTATLGGWVLILLLVAYYLHILWRQIAGRSPVAIASFIAGYFMLATLFRQSDPYQVLRPIWLPFIYCYAWLACSALLWLPASARLSRRGLSFPEEPPHITALLVSQLMLSIGTLLTSPLLDWRPMAAYVMLPPVMVVISYLLYRLFAFRLQARREQPLSWSLLLASMVLSPLCSMLLGGWLAPYLLGWT
;
A
#
# COMPACT_ATOMS: atom_id res chain seq x y z
N MET A 1 -10.06 25.77 12.05
CA MET A 1 -9.73 24.49 12.71
C MET A 1 -8.24 24.52 13.05
N THR A 2 -7.89 24.59 14.33
CA THR A 2 -6.49 24.55 14.77
C THR A 2 -5.96 23.13 14.58
N ALA A 3 -4.89 22.97 13.80
CA ALA A 3 -4.25 21.68 13.61
C ALA A 3 -3.70 21.20 14.96
N THR A 4 -4.28 20.13 15.50
CA THR A 4 -3.82 19.52 16.75
C THR A 4 -2.42 18.93 16.54
N LEU A 5 -1.63 18.80 17.61
CA LEU A 5 -0.32 18.11 17.57
C LEU A 5 -0.43 16.73 16.91
N GLY A 6 -1.50 15.99 17.21
CA GLY A 6 -1.80 14.70 16.57
C GLY A 6 -1.97 14.81 15.05
N GLY A 7 -2.70 15.82 14.56
CA GLY A 7 -2.87 16.07 13.13
C GLY A 7 -1.54 16.31 12.41
N TRP A 8 -0.65 17.10 13.00
CA TRP A 8 0.69 17.34 12.44
C TRP A 8 1.55 16.07 12.37
N VAL A 9 1.51 15.24 13.41
CA VAL A 9 2.23 13.96 13.43
C VAL A 9 1.75 13.04 12.31
N LEU A 10 0.44 12.96 12.07
CA LEU A 10 -0.14 12.13 11.00
C LEU A 10 0.25 12.63 9.61
N ILE A 11 0.27 13.95 9.40
CA ILE A 11 0.72 14.56 8.13
C ILE A 11 2.22 14.29 7.92
N LEU A 12 3.05 14.48 8.94
CA LEU A 12 4.49 14.21 8.87
C LEU A 12 4.77 12.74 8.54
N LEU A 13 3.99 11.82 9.12
CA LEU A 13 4.08 10.39 8.82
C LEU A 13 3.79 10.09 7.35
N LEU A 14 2.72 10.68 6.79
CA LEU A 14 2.37 10.55 5.38
C LEU A 14 3.48 11.11 4.47
N VAL A 15 3.98 12.30 4.78
CA VAL A 15 5.07 12.95 4.01
C VAL A 15 6.35 12.10 4.08
N ALA A 16 6.73 11.61 5.25
CA ALA A 16 7.91 10.77 5.42
C ALA A 16 7.78 9.46 4.62
N TYR A 17 6.60 8.83 4.64
CA TYR A 17 6.35 7.63 3.86
C TYR A 17 6.38 7.92 2.35
N TYR A 18 5.84 9.05 1.92
CA TYR A 18 5.91 9.46 0.52
C TYR A 18 7.35 9.70 0.04
N LEU A 19 8.15 10.42 0.83
CA LEU A 19 9.58 10.60 0.56
C LEU A 19 10.31 9.26 0.50
N HIS A 20 9.96 8.32 1.39
CA HIS A 20 10.51 6.97 1.36
C HIS A 20 10.17 6.26 0.04
N ILE A 21 8.92 6.32 -0.42
CA ILE A 21 8.48 5.72 -1.69
C ILE A 21 9.27 6.31 -2.86
N LEU A 22 9.31 7.63 -2.98
CA LEU A 22 10.03 8.32 -4.05
C LEU A 22 11.51 7.97 -4.05
N TRP A 23 12.14 7.99 -2.87
CA TRP A 23 13.52 7.57 -2.73
C TRP A 23 13.73 6.13 -3.18
N ARG A 24 12.83 5.20 -2.82
CA ARG A 24 12.95 3.81 -3.27
C ARG A 24 12.83 3.68 -4.79
N GLN A 25 11.91 4.41 -5.43
CA GLN A 25 11.78 4.42 -6.89
C GLN A 25 13.06 4.90 -7.58
N ILE A 26 13.63 6.02 -7.10
CA ILE A 26 14.87 6.60 -7.64
C ILE A 26 16.07 5.68 -7.39
N ALA A 27 16.21 5.15 -6.17
CA ALA A 27 17.34 4.30 -5.78
C ALA A 27 17.27 2.90 -6.40
N GLY A 28 16.06 2.38 -6.64
CA GLY A 28 15.84 1.08 -7.27
C GLY A 28 16.18 1.06 -8.76
N ARG A 29 16.02 2.19 -9.46
CA ARG A 29 16.34 2.34 -10.90
C ARG A 29 15.71 1.27 -11.80
N SER A 30 14.57 0.71 -11.41
CA SER A 30 13.81 -0.22 -12.24
C SER A 30 12.91 0.55 -13.20
N PRO A 31 13.14 0.50 -14.52
CA PRO A 31 12.32 1.24 -15.48
C PRO A 31 10.87 0.74 -15.50
N VAL A 32 10.66 -0.57 -15.32
CA VAL A 32 9.33 -1.18 -15.28
C VAL A 32 8.56 -0.68 -14.05
N ALA A 33 9.21 -0.65 -12.87
CA ALA A 33 8.60 -0.14 -11.66
C ALA A 33 8.27 1.35 -11.75
N ILE A 34 9.16 2.17 -12.31
CA ILE A 34 8.92 3.61 -12.49
C ILE A 34 7.77 3.86 -13.47
N ALA A 35 7.75 3.17 -14.61
CA ALA A 35 6.67 3.29 -15.58
C ALA A 35 5.33 2.86 -14.98
N SER A 36 5.31 1.75 -14.23
CA SER A 36 4.13 1.26 -13.53
C SER A 36 3.68 2.21 -12.42
N PHE A 37 4.62 2.87 -11.73
CA PHE A 37 4.34 3.89 -10.72
C PHE A 37 3.63 5.10 -11.33
N ILE A 38 4.14 5.61 -12.46
CA ILE A 38 3.51 6.73 -13.17
C ILE A 38 2.13 6.31 -13.72
N ALA A 39 2.04 5.14 -14.36
CA ALA A 39 0.78 4.63 -14.92
C ALA A 39 -0.27 4.39 -13.82
N GLY A 40 0.14 3.85 -12.67
CA GLY A 40 -0.73 3.63 -11.52
C GLY A 40 -1.33 4.93 -10.97
N TYR A 41 -0.58 6.04 -11.00
CA TYR A 41 -1.09 7.36 -10.62
C TYR A 41 -2.21 7.79 -11.56
N PHE A 42 -1.96 7.75 -12.87
CA PHE A 42 -2.95 8.18 -13.87
C PHE A 42 -4.19 7.29 -13.84
N MET A 43 -4.03 5.98 -13.65
CA MET A 43 -5.16 5.06 -13.50
C MET A 43 -6.02 5.41 -12.27
N LEU A 44 -5.40 5.72 -11.14
CA LEU A 44 -6.15 6.09 -9.94
C LEU A 44 -6.80 7.48 -10.08
N ALA A 45 -6.10 8.43 -10.69
CA ALA A 45 -6.64 9.76 -10.98
C ALA A 45 -7.85 9.68 -11.94
N THR A 46 -7.79 8.87 -12.99
CA THR A 46 -8.94 8.69 -13.91
C THR A 46 -10.13 8.04 -13.20
N LEU A 47 -9.89 7.04 -12.33
CA LEU A 47 -10.94 6.44 -11.50
C LEU A 47 -11.61 7.48 -10.60
N PHE A 48 -10.82 8.31 -9.90
CA PHE A 48 -11.39 9.38 -9.08
C PHE A 48 -12.16 10.42 -9.89
N ARG A 49 -11.66 10.78 -11.09
CA ARG A 49 -12.35 11.71 -12.00
C ARG A 49 -13.70 11.16 -12.47
N GLN A 50 -13.78 9.86 -12.70
CA GLN A 50 -15.03 9.19 -13.09
C GLN A 50 -16.03 9.11 -11.92
N SER A 51 -15.55 8.91 -10.70
CA SER A 51 -16.42 8.82 -9.52
C SER A 51 -16.99 10.16 -9.05
N ASP A 52 -16.26 11.26 -9.25
CA ASP A 52 -16.69 12.61 -8.85
C ASP A 52 -16.27 13.65 -9.91
N PRO A 53 -17.08 13.84 -10.97
CA PRO A 53 -16.73 14.70 -12.10
C PRO A 53 -16.79 16.20 -11.77
N TYR A 54 -17.37 16.60 -10.63
CA TYR A 54 -17.60 18.00 -10.30
C TYR A 54 -16.42 18.65 -9.56
N GLN A 55 -15.53 17.85 -8.96
CA GLN A 55 -14.36 18.37 -8.27
C GLN A 55 -13.08 18.19 -9.09
N VAL A 56 -12.65 19.26 -9.76
CA VAL A 56 -11.52 19.22 -10.72
C VAL A 56 -10.20 18.81 -10.06
N LEU A 57 -9.95 19.23 -8.82
CA LEU A 57 -8.67 19.00 -8.14
C LEU A 57 -8.60 17.68 -7.36
N ARG A 58 -9.73 17.08 -6.97
CA ARG A 58 -9.76 15.82 -6.19
C ARG A 58 -8.96 14.69 -6.86
N PRO A 59 -9.12 14.42 -8.16
CA PRO A 59 -8.36 13.39 -8.86
C PRO A 59 -6.84 13.55 -8.82
N ILE A 60 -6.37 14.79 -8.66
CA ILE A 60 -4.94 15.11 -8.61
C ILE A 60 -4.40 14.87 -7.19
N TRP A 61 -5.09 15.36 -6.16
CA TRP A 61 -4.54 15.32 -4.80
C TRP A 61 -4.86 14.02 -4.03
N LEU A 62 -5.98 13.35 -4.31
CA LEU A 62 -6.39 12.12 -3.61
C LEU A 62 -5.36 10.98 -3.69
N PRO A 63 -4.71 10.69 -4.84
CA PRO A 63 -3.67 9.67 -4.90
C PRO A 63 -2.52 9.88 -3.91
N PHE A 64 -2.21 11.13 -3.53
CA PHE A 64 -1.17 11.42 -2.54
C PHE A 64 -1.61 11.09 -1.11
N ILE A 65 -2.91 11.24 -0.80
CA ILE A 65 -3.49 10.82 0.49
C ILE A 65 -3.55 9.29 0.54
N TYR A 66 -4.00 8.67 -0.55
CA TYR A 66 -4.15 7.23 -0.72
C TYR A 66 -2.93 6.59 -1.41
N CYS A 67 -1.72 6.97 -0.97
CA CYS A 67 -0.46 6.56 -1.60
C CYS A 67 -0.26 5.03 -1.64
N TYR A 68 -0.80 4.29 -0.67
CA TYR A 68 -0.81 2.82 -0.66
C TYR A 68 -1.72 2.23 -1.75
N ALA A 69 -2.85 2.87 -2.06
CA ALA A 69 -3.73 2.48 -3.16
C ALA A 69 -3.07 2.77 -4.51
N TRP A 70 -2.42 3.94 -4.64
CA TRP A 70 -1.60 4.26 -5.81
C TRP A 70 -0.50 3.21 -6.01
N LEU A 71 0.23 2.84 -4.96
CA LEU A 71 1.25 1.78 -5.05
C LEU A 71 0.67 0.41 -5.37
N ALA A 72 -0.53 0.07 -4.88
CA ALA A 72 -1.20 -1.17 -5.23
C ALA A 72 -1.59 -1.23 -6.71
N CYS A 73 -2.13 -0.13 -7.25
CA CYS A 73 -2.36 0.02 -8.70
C CYS A 73 -1.07 -0.12 -9.50
N SER A 74 0.01 0.50 -9.02
CA SER A 74 1.33 0.40 -9.63
C SER A 74 1.85 -1.05 -9.59
N ALA A 75 1.66 -1.74 -8.47
CA ALA A 75 2.06 -3.12 -8.29
C ALA A 75 1.25 -4.08 -9.19
N LEU A 76 -0.04 -3.82 -9.41
CA LEU A 76 -0.89 -4.60 -10.33
C LEU A 76 -0.35 -4.52 -11.77
N LEU A 77 0.07 -3.34 -12.22
CA LEU A 77 0.65 -3.13 -13.56
C LEU A 77 2.05 -3.73 -13.69
N TRP A 78 2.84 -3.65 -12.61
CA TRP A 78 4.22 -4.13 -12.54
C TRP A 78 4.32 -5.66 -12.45
N LEU A 79 3.45 -6.30 -11.66
CA LEU A 79 3.51 -7.74 -11.37
C LEU A 79 3.63 -8.64 -12.62
N PRO A 80 2.78 -8.51 -13.66
CA PRO A 80 2.84 -9.41 -14.82
C PRO A 80 4.13 -9.23 -15.64
N ALA A 81 4.76 -8.06 -15.60
CA ALA A 81 6.00 -7.79 -16.31
C ALA A 81 7.24 -8.33 -15.58
N SER A 82 7.16 -8.44 -14.25
CA SER A 82 8.36 -8.67 -13.42
C SER A 82 8.35 -9.98 -12.62
N ALA A 83 7.17 -10.60 -12.41
CA ALA A 83 7.05 -11.80 -11.60
C ALA A 83 7.26 -13.08 -12.41
N ARG A 84 8.01 -14.03 -11.85
CA ARG A 84 8.08 -15.41 -12.34
C ARG A 84 7.40 -16.34 -11.34
N LEU A 85 6.40 -17.08 -11.82
CA LEU A 85 5.63 -18.01 -11.01
C LEU A 85 6.40 -19.31 -10.80
N SER A 86 6.41 -19.82 -9.57
CA SER A 86 6.95 -21.13 -9.25
C SER A 86 6.07 -21.87 -8.24
N ARG A 87 6.25 -23.19 -8.12
CA ARG A 87 5.55 -24.00 -7.09
C ARG A 87 5.83 -23.51 -5.66
N ARG A 88 6.98 -22.89 -5.42
CA ARG A 88 7.38 -22.43 -4.09
C ARG A 88 6.92 -21.00 -3.78
N GLY A 89 6.57 -20.21 -4.80
CA GLY A 89 6.21 -18.80 -4.64
C GLY A 89 6.48 -17.95 -5.87
N LEU A 90 6.59 -16.64 -5.65
CA LEU A 90 6.91 -15.64 -6.68
C LEU A 90 8.37 -15.20 -6.60
N SER A 91 9.10 -15.27 -7.72
CA SER A 91 10.46 -14.71 -7.83
C SER A 91 10.48 -13.51 -8.78
N PHE A 92 11.47 -12.63 -8.58
CA PHE A 92 11.60 -11.35 -9.28
C PHE A 92 13.08 -11.12 -9.67
N PRO A 93 13.61 -11.90 -10.62
CA PRO A 93 15.06 -11.97 -10.85
C PRO A 93 15.67 -10.68 -11.40
N GLU A 94 14.88 -9.87 -12.11
CA GLU A 94 15.33 -8.64 -12.77
C GLU A 94 15.03 -7.39 -11.95
N GLU A 95 14.45 -7.55 -10.75
CA GLU A 95 13.98 -6.43 -9.94
C GLU A 95 14.77 -6.26 -8.64
N PRO A 96 15.03 -5.01 -8.21
CA PRO A 96 15.65 -4.73 -6.93
C PRO A 96 14.77 -5.23 -5.76
N PRO A 97 15.35 -5.88 -4.73
CA PRO A 97 14.59 -6.49 -3.64
C PRO A 97 13.73 -5.48 -2.86
N HIS A 98 14.19 -4.24 -2.75
CA HIS A 98 13.44 -3.17 -2.08
C HIS A 98 12.22 -2.70 -2.86
N ILE A 99 12.31 -2.64 -4.20
CA ILE A 99 11.17 -2.30 -5.06
C ILE A 99 10.15 -3.43 -5.02
N THR A 100 10.63 -4.67 -5.16
CA THR A 100 9.80 -5.87 -5.02
C THR A 100 9.08 -5.89 -3.68
N ALA A 101 9.79 -5.67 -2.58
CA ALA A 101 9.18 -5.60 -1.25
C ALA A 101 8.12 -4.51 -1.15
N LEU A 102 8.40 -3.32 -1.70
CA LEU A 102 7.47 -2.19 -1.67
C LEU A 102 6.19 -2.55 -2.43
N LEU A 103 6.30 -2.91 -3.70
CA LEU A 103 5.13 -3.17 -4.55
C LEU A 103 4.32 -4.39 -4.09
N VAL A 104 5.00 -5.50 -3.76
CA VAL A 104 4.31 -6.70 -3.26
C VAL A 104 3.60 -6.43 -1.92
N SER A 105 4.22 -5.68 -1.00
CA SER A 105 3.57 -5.35 0.27
C SER A 105 2.26 -4.58 0.09
N GLN A 106 2.23 -3.59 -0.81
CA GLN A 106 1.04 -2.78 -1.07
C GLN A 106 -0.04 -3.56 -1.81
N LEU A 107 0.38 -4.45 -2.72
CA LEU A 107 -0.52 -5.35 -3.42
C LEU A 107 -1.19 -6.33 -2.44
N MET A 108 -0.42 -6.98 -1.57
CA MET A 108 -0.96 -7.93 -0.58
C MET A 108 -1.87 -7.24 0.42
N LEU A 109 -1.52 -6.04 0.89
CA LEU A 109 -2.39 -5.23 1.74
C LEU A 109 -3.72 -4.95 1.04
N SER A 110 -3.69 -4.42 -0.18
CA SER A 110 -4.89 -3.95 -0.87
C SER A 110 -5.78 -5.09 -1.36
N ILE A 111 -5.20 -6.17 -1.89
CA ILE A 111 -5.94 -7.39 -2.24
C ILE A 111 -6.52 -8.04 -0.98
N GLY A 112 -5.73 -8.09 0.10
CA GLY A 112 -6.19 -8.58 1.40
C GLY A 112 -7.42 -7.84 1.88
N THR A 113 -7.31 -6.51 1.99
CA THR A 113 -8.44 -5.64 2.34
C THR A 113 -9.64 -5.85 1.44
N LEU A 114 -9.46 -5.88 0.12
CA LEU A 114 -10.58 -6.06 -0.81
C LEU A 114 -11.29 -7.40 -0.61
N LEU A 115 -10.53 -8.50 -0.49
CA LEU A 115 -11.09 -9.85 -0.44
C LEU A 115 -11.66 -10.22 0.93
N THR A 116 -11.09 -9.72 2.03
CA THR A 116 -11.61 -10.03 3.37
C THR A 116 -12.72 -9.09 3.82
N SER A 117 -12.89 -7.92 3.20
CA SER A 117 -13.88 -6.93 3.66
C SER A 117 -15.32 -7.44 3.68
N PRO A 118 -15.83 -8.16 2.66
CA PRO A 118 -17.19 -8.70 2.70
C PRO A 118 -17.42 -9.71 3.83
N LEU A 119 -16.36 -10.39 4.28
CA LEU A 119 -16.42 -11.39 5.36
C LEU A 119 -16.29 -10.77 6.76
N LEU A 120 -15.87 -9.51 6.84
CA LEU A 120 -15.55 -8.80 8.08
C LEU A 120 -16.38 -7.50 8.20
N ASP A 121 -17.63 -7.54 7.74
CA ASP A 121 -18.60 -6.44 7.80
C ASP A 121 -18.08 -5.11 7.23
N TRP A 122 -17.26 -5.17 6.18
CA TRP A 122 -16.61 -4.02 5.54
C TRP A 122 -15.69 -3.19 6.44
N ARG A 123 -15.43 -3.64 7.67
CA ARG A 123 -14.59 -2.92 8.65
C ARG A 123 -13.15 -2.71 8.17
N PRO A 124 -12.48 -3.68 7.51
CA PRO A 124 -11.16 -3.45 6.94
C PRO A 124 -11.15 -2.36 5.86
N MET A 125 -12.17 -2.35 4.98
CA MET A 125 -12.31 -1.31 3.93
C MET A 125 -12.59 0.06 4.54
N ALA A 126 -13.45 0.13 5.55
CA ALA A 126 -13.73 1.38 6.26
C ALA A 126 -12.45 1.94 6.90
N ALA A 127 -11.67 1.10 7.58
CA ALA A 127 -10.37 1.51 8.12
C ALA A 127 -9.38 1.92 7.02
N TYR A 128 -9.35 1.19 5.90
CA TYR A 128 -8.51 1.49 4.75
C TYR A 128 -8.81 2.88 4.18
N VAL A 129 -10.09 3.25 4.04
CA VAL A 129 -10.49 4.55 3.48
C VAL A 129 -10.37 5.69 4.49
N MET A 130 -10.77 5.45 5.75
CA MET A 130 -10.93 6.50 6.76
C MET A 130 -9.67 6.78 7.57
N LEU A 131 -8.70 5.85 7.59
CA LEU A 131 -7.48 5.97 8.38
C LEU A 131 -6.20 5.85 7.53
N PRO A 132 -5.97 6.73 6.52
CA PRO A 132 -4.77 6.68 5.68
C PRO A 132 -3.43 6.62 6.44
N PRO A 133 -3.22 7.40 7.52
CA PRO A 133 -1.96 7.32 8.28
C PRO A 133 -1.73 5.94 8.93
N VAL A 134 -2.79 5.27 9.38
CA VAL A 134 -2.69 3.91 9.95
C VAL A 134 -2.32 2.92 8.85
N MET A 135 -2.90 3.08 7.67
CA MET A 135 -2.56 2.23 6.53
C MET A 135 -1.10 2.38 6.15
N VAL A 136 -0.54 3.58 6.22
CA VAL A 136 0.89 3.83 6.01
C VAL A 136 1.76 3.04 7.00
N VAL A 137 1.38 2.96 8.28
CA VAL A 137 2.13 2.18 9.28
C VAL A 137 2.12 0.69 8.91
N ILE A 138 0.94 0.12 8.64
CA ILE A 138 0.80 -1.30 8.27
C ILE A 138 1.59 -1.58 6.98
N SER A 139 1.46 -0.69 6.00
CA SER A 139 2.16 -0.73 4.71
C SER A 139 3.67 -0.77 4.90
N TYR A 140 4.21 0.07 5.78
CA TYR A 140 5.63 0.12 6.07
C TYR A 140 6.12 -1.13 6.83
N LEU A 141 5.34 -1.66 7.78
CA LEU A 141 5.66 -2.90 8.49
C LEU A 141 5.72 -4.10 7.53
N LEU A 142 4.75 -4.21 6.62
CA LEU A 142 4.77 -5.24 5.57
C LEU A 142 5.99 -5.07 4.66
N TYR A 143 6.26 -3.84 4.20
CA TYR A 143 7.46 -3.56 3.41
C TYR A 143 8.73 -4.05 4.11
N ARG A 144 8.89 -3.77 5.41
CA ARG A 144 10.05 -4.22 6.19
C ARG A 144 10.12 -5.75 6.28
N LEU A 145 8.99 -6.43 6.47
CA LEU A 145 8.92 -7.90 6.48
C LEU A 145 9.39 -8.50 5.15
N PHE A 146 8.85 -8.02 4.03
CA PHE A 146 9.23 -8.50 2.69
C PHE A 146 10.67 -8.13 2.34
N ALA A 147 11.12 -6.91 2.66
CA ALA A 147 12.47 -6.46 2.41
C ALA A 147 13.49 -7.32 3.19
N PHE A 148 13.21 -7.60 4.46
CA PHE A 148 14.06 -8.47 5.28
C PHE A 148 14.19 -9.87 4.65
N ARG A 149 13.07 -10.46 4.21
CA ARG A 149 13.07 -11.78 3.57
C ARG A 149 13.84 -11.81 2.25
N LEU A 150 13.64 -10.81 1.39
CA LEU A 150 14.31 -10.71 0.09
C LEU A 150 15.81 -10.37 0.21
N GLN A 151 16.20 -9.57 1.21
CA GLN A 151 17.60 -9.27 1.48
C GLN A 151 18.35 -10.46 2.06
N ALA A 152 17.73 -11.19 2.98
CA ALA A 152 18.36 -12.35 3.61
C ALA A 152 18.70 -13.45 2.59
N ARG A 153 17.92 -13.55 1.51
CA ARG A 153 18.03 -14.62 0.50
C ARG A 153 17.72 -14.09 -0.89
N ARG A 154 18.70 -13.42 -1.50
CA ARG A 154 18.60 -12.65 -2.75
C ARG A 154 17.99 -13.39 -3.95
N GLU A 155 18.03 -14.73 -3.96
CA GLU A 155 17.50 -15.57 -5.05
C GLU A 155 16.27 -16.40 -4.65
N GLN A 156 15.82 -16.33 -3.39
CA GLN A 156 14.67 -17.12 -2.98
C GLN A 156 13.34 -16.44 -3.33
N PRO A 157 12.38 -17.20 -3.87
CA PRO A 157 11.04 -16.68 -4.12
C PRO A 157 10.36 -16.30 -2.80
N LEU A 158 9.50 -15.29 -2.85
CA LEU A 158 8.53 -15.01 -1.80
C LEU A 158 7.56 -16.18 -1.72
N SER A 159 7.54 -16.88 -0.58
CA SER A 159 6.73 -18.08 -0.43
C SER A 159 5.24 -17.78 -0.48
N TRP A 160 4.46 -18.72 -1.04
CA TRP A 160 3.00 -18.61 -1.04
C TRP A 160 2.42 -18.43 0.36
N SER A 161 2.97 -19.13 1.35
CA SER A 161 2.57 -18.98 2.75
C SER A 161 2.75 -17.56 3.28
N LEU A 162 3.86 -16.89 2.95
CA LEU A 162 4.13 -15.52 3.40
C LEU A 162 3.19 -14.52 2.72
N LEU A 163 2.96 -14.69 1.41
CA LEU A 163 2.03 -13.87 0.64
C LEU A 163 0.60 -14.00 1.18
N LEU A 164 0.11 -15.23 1.34
CA LEU A 164 -1.23 -15.52 1.88
C LEU A 164 -1.37 -15.03 3.32
N ALA A 165 -0.39 -15.27 4.18
CA ALA A 165 -0.43 -14.79 5.56
C ALA A 165 -0.47 -13.26 5.62
N SER A 166 0.33 -12.57 4.79
CA SER A 166 0.32 -11.10 4.73
C SER A 166 -1.01 -10.56 4.22
N MET A 167 -1.59 -11.22 3.22
CA MET A 167 -2.89 -10.88 2.64
C MET A 167 -4.04 -11.04 3.65
N VAL A 168 -3.98 -12.01 4.56
CA VAL A 168 -5.02 -12.21 5.59
C VAL A 168 -4.77 -11.36 6.83
N LEU A 169 -3.52 -11.30 7.32
CA LEU A 169 -3.19 -10.62 8.57
C LEU A 169 -3.28 -9.10 8.45
N SER A 170 -2.91 -8.54 7.31
CA SER A 170 -2.91 -7.08 7.13
C SER A 170 -4.30 -6.43 7.25
N PRO A 171 -5.39 -6.94 6.64
CA PRO A 171 -6.72 -6.40 6.87
C PRO A 171 -7.28 -6.69 8.26
N LEU A 172 -6.86 -7.78 8.92
CA LEU A 172 -7.20 -8.01 10.32
C LEU A 172 -6.55 -6.96 11.21
N CYS A 173 -5.27 -6.65 10.99
CA CYS A 173 -4.59 -5.56 11.66
C CYS A 173 -5.25 -4.20 11.38
N SER A 174 -5.67 -3.92 10.13
CA SER A 174 -6.36 -2.67 9.81
C SER A 174 -7.70 -2.55 10.53
N MET A 175 -8.48 -3.64 10.59
CA MET A 175 -9.75 -3.69 11.31
C MET A 175 -9.56 -3.48 12.81
N LEU A 176 -8.60 -4.16 13.43
CA LEU A 176 -8.35 -4.06 14.88
C LEU A 176 -7.86 -2.66 15.25
N LEU A 177 -6.88 -2.13 14.51
CA LEU A 177 -6.39 -0.77 14.72
C LEU A 177 -7.48 0.26 14.44
N GLY A 178 -8.29 0.06 13.40
CA GLY A 178 -9.42 0.93 13.09
C GLY A 178 -10.47 0.94 14.19
N GLY A 179 -10.82 -0.22 14.73
CA GLY A 179 -11.76 -0.33 15.85
C GLY A 179 -11.23 0.30 17.13
N TRP A 180 -9.92 0.23 17.37
CA TRP A 180 -9.29 0.83 18.55
C TRP A 180 -9.09 2.35 18.41
N LEU A 181 -8.69 2.84 17.23
CA LEU A 181 -8.39 4.26 16.99
C LEU A 181 -9.63 5.10 16.65
N ALA A 182 -10.66 4.52 16.03
CA ALA A 182 -11.86 5.26 15.64
C ALA A 182 -12.54 6.02 16.80
N PRO A 183 -12.71 5.44 18.01
CA PRO A 183 -13.28 6.15 19.16
C PRO A 183 -12.47 7.41 19.54
N TYR A 184 -11.14 7.28 19.57
CA TYR A 184 -10.24 8.38 19.94
C TYR A 184 -10.13 9.46 18.87
N LEU A 185 -10.27 9.11 17.58
CA LEU A 185 -10.18 10.04 16.47
C LEU A 185 -11.51 10.75 16.15
N LEU A 186 -12.64 10.08 16.37
CA LEU A 186 -13.99 10.61 16.14
C LEU A 186 -14.61 11.26 17.38
N GLY A 187 -13.95 11.15 18.54
CA GLY A 187 -14.43 11.71 19.81
C GLY A 187 -15.66 11.00 20.36
N TRP A 188 -15.88 9.75 19.97
CA TRP A 188 -16.96 8.92 20.51
C TRP A 188 -16.43 8.19 21.73
N THR A 189 -16.58 8.80 22.90
CA THR A 189 -16.46 8.13 24.20
C THR A 189 -17.80 7.59 24.64
#